data_AF-A0A0S7EKC9-F1
#
_entry.id   AF-A0A0S7EKC9-F1
#
_cell.length_a   1.000
_cell.length_b   1.000
_cell.length_c   1.000
_cell.angle_alpha   90.00
_cell.angle_beta   90.00
_cell.angle_gamma   90.00
#
_symmetry.space_group_name_H-M   'P 1'
#
loop_
_entity.id
_entity.type
_entity.pdbx_description
1 polymer ?
#
loop_
_entity_poly.entity_id
_entity_poly.type
_entity_poly.pdbx_seq_one_letter_code
_entity_poly.pdbx_strand_id
1 'polypeptide(L)'
;MFQSKKALKNSLQKCTLIQALEPLLYDAPSNILKHVVCQFSKVLPHDSKARRLFVTSGGMKKVQEIDKEPGSALQEHINTINNCFPEEIVRYYSPGYSEILLQRLEVNQEEESLHIPPSPQPEGQ
;
A
#
# COMPACT_ATOMS: atom_id res chain seq x y z
N MET A 1 9.00 -35.38 -2.71
CA MET A 1 8.71 -33.99 -2.27
C MET A 1 8.49 -32.96 -3.40
N PHE A 2 8.61 -33.29 -4.71
CA PHE A 2 8.41 -32.28 -5.78
C PHE A 2 6.95 -32.07 -6.24
N GLN A 3 6.06 -33.05 -6.02
CA GLN A 3 4.64 -32.97 -6.40
C GLN A 3 3.88 -31.87 -5.63
N SER A 4 4.21 -31.66 -4.35
CA SER A 4 3.51 -30.71 -3.48
C SER A 4 3.68 -29.26 -3.93
N LYS A 5 4.86 -28.87 -4.42
CA LYS A 5 5.11 -27.50 -4.93
C LYS A 5 4.30 -27.20 -6.20
N LYS A 6 4.16 -28.19 -7.09
CA LYS A 6 3.39 -28.06 -8.34
C LYS A 6 1.88 -28.03 -8.06
N ALA A 7 1.41 -28.91 -7.16
CA ALA A 7 0.02 -28.91 -6.71
C ALA A 7 -0.35 -27.60 -6.00
N LEU A 8 0.52 -27.07 -5.13
CA LEU A 8 0.33 -25.78 -4.49
C LEU A 8 0.26 -24.65 -5.52
N LYS A 9 1.17 -24.62 -6.50
CA LYS A 9 1.14 -23.62 -7.58
C LYS A 9 -0.15 -23.66 -8.41
N ASN A 10 -0.65 -24.84 -8.75
CA ASN A 10 -1.92 -24.98 -9.47
C ASN A 10 -3.14 -24.63 -8.61
N SER A 11 -3.09 -24.93 -7.32
CA SER A 11 -4.17 -24.60 -6.37
C SER A 11 -4.22 -23.10 -6.12
N LEU A 12 -3.05 -22.46 -5.98
CA LEU A 12 -2.87 -21.01 -5.93
C LEU A 12 -3.47 -20.32 -7.16
N GLN A 13 -3.18 -20.83 -8.36
CA GLN A 13 -3.69 -20.26 -9.62
C GLN A 13 -5.21 -20.38 -9.79
N LYS A 14 -5.88 -21.22 -9.00
CA LYS A 14 -7.35 -21.38 -9.01
C LYS A 14 -8.00 -20.81 -7.74
N CYS A 15 -7.20 -20.32 -6.79
CA CYS A 15 -7.70 -19.82 -5.51
C CYS A 15 -8.22 -18.40 -5.68
N THR A 16 -9.54 -18.26 -5.72
CA THR A 16 -10.25 -16.98 -5.60
C THR A 16 -10.38 -16.53 -4.14
N LEU A 17 -10.10 -17.41 -3.17
CA LEU A 17 -10.16 -17.10 -1.74
C LEU A 17 -8.87 -16.42 -1.27
N ILE A 18 -8.92 -15.08 -1.18
CA ILE A 18 -7.82 -14.24 -0.66
C ILE A 18 -7.32 -14.71 0.72
N GLN A 19 -8.23 -15.17 1.60
CA GLN A 19 -7.87 -15.60 2.96
C GLN A 19 -6.90 -16.78 2.98
N ALA A 20 -6.97 -17.67 1.98
CA ALA A 20 -6.04 -18.79 1.88
C ALA A 20 -4.67 -18.35 1.32
N LEU A 21 -4.63 -17.21 0.63
CA LEU A 21 -3.43 -16.65 0.01
C LEU A 21 -2.66 -15.71 0.94
N GLU A 22 -3.36 -15.05 1.87
CA GLU A 22 -2.77 -14.16 2.88
C GLU A 22 -1.64 -14.78 3.70
N PRO A 23 -1.77 -15.96 4.33
CA PRO A 23 -0.67 -16.53 5.12
C PRO A 23 0.58 -16.75 4.27
N LEU A 24 0.42 -17.01 2.97
CA LEU A 24 1.53 -17.14 2.02
C LEU A 24 2.14 -15.79 1.64
N LEU A 25 1.40 -14.69 1.76
CA LEU A 25 1.96 -13.35 1.57
C LEU A 25 2.95 -12.98 2.69
N TYR A 26 2.78 -13.55 3.89
CA TYR A 26 3.65 -13.31 5.04
C TYR A 26 4.76 -14.36 5.18
N ASP A 27 4.44 -15.64 5.00
CA ASP A 27 5.34 -16.77 5.30
C ASP A 27 6.16 -17.22 4.08
N ALA A 28 5.73 -16.91 2.86
CA ALA A 28 6.34 -17.48 1.67
C ALA A 28 7.59 -16.73 1.19
N PRO A 29 8.61 -17.47 0.71
CA PRO A 29 9.79 -16.87 0.09
C PRO A 29 9.46 -16.12 -1.22
N SER A 30 10.33 -15.19 -1.63
CA SER A 30 10.11 -14.25 -2.74
C SER A 30 9.71 -14.90 -4.08
N ASN A 31 10.15 -16.14 -4.32
CA ASN A 31 9.81 -16.94 -5.49
C ASN A 31 8.34 -17.39 -5.54
N ILE A 32 7.68 -17.54 -4.38
CA ILE A 32 6.25 -17.83 -4.27
C ILE A 32 5.46 -16.53 -4.17
N LEU A 33 6.00 -15.52 -3.49
CA LEU A 33 5.37 -14.21 -3.31
C LEU A 33 4.91 -13.59 -4.63
N LYS A 34 5.77 -13.63 -5.66
CA LYS A 34 5.41 -13.14 -7.01
C LYS A 34 4.17 -13.83 -7.61
N HIS A 35 3.98 -15.12 -7.32
CA HIS A 35 2.84 -15.87 -7.79
C HIS A 35 1.58 -15.52 -7.01
N VAL A 36 1.69 -15.27 -5.70
CA VAL A 36 0.59 -14.80 -4.84
C VAL A 36 0.11 -13.42 -5.31
N VAL A 37 1.03 -12.47 -5.49
CA VAL A 37 0.74 -11.10 -5.96
C VAL A 37 0.11 -11.13 -7.37
N CYS A 38 0.60 -11.99 -8.26
CA CYS A 38 0.00 -12.22 -9.58
C CYS A 38 -1.45 -12.74 -9.51
N GLN A 39 -1.80 -13.54 -8.49
CA GLN A 39 -3.19 -13.97 -8.32
C GLN A 39 -4.06 -12.84 -7.78
N PHE A 40 -3.55 -12.06 -6.83
CA PHE A 40 -4.27 -10.89 -6.32
C PHE A 40 -4.60 -9.89 -7.43
N SER A 41 -3.66 -9.61 -8.34
CA SER A 41 -3.92 -8.72 -9.48
C SER A 41 -5.00 -9.22 -10.44
N LYS A 42 -5.35 -10.52 -10.40
CA LYS A 42 -6.43 -11.12 -11.19
C LYS A 42 -7.75 -11.21 -10.43
N VAL A 43 -7.71 -11.55 -9.14
CA VAL A 43 -8.93 -11.74 -8.33
C VAL A 43 -9.54 -10.39 -7.94
N LEU A 44 -8.71 -9.43 -7.50
CA LEU A 44 -9.18 -8.15 -6.98
C LEU A 44 -10.01 -7.33 -8.00
N PRO A 45 -9.65 -7.24 -9.29
CA PRO A 45 -10.48 -6.55 -10.27
C PRO A 45 -11.90 -7.10 -10.38
N HIS A 46 -12.10 -8.41 -10.16
CA HIS A 46 -13.37 -9.09 -10.39
C HIS A 46 -14.18 -9.34 -9.11
N ASP A 47 -13.59 -9.19 -7.92
CA ASP A 47 -14.25 -9.49 -6.64
C ASP A 47 -14.12 -8.34 -5.64
N SER A 48 -15.21 -7.59 -5.47
CA SER A 48 -15.28 -6.46 -4.54
C SER A 48 -15.21 -6.87 -3.06
N LYS A 49 -15.66 -8.08 -2.70
CA LYS A 49 -15.56 -8.58 -1.31
C LYS A 49 -14.11 -8.92 -1.00
N ALA A 50 -13.42 -9.55 -1.94
CA ALA A 50 -11.99 -9.81 -1.86
C ALA A 50 -11.18 -8.52 -1.66
N ARG A 51 -11.52 -7.42 -2.35
CA ARG A 51 -10.87 -6.10 -2.15
C ARG A 51 -10.95 -5.62 -0.71
N ARG A 52 -12.15 -5.59 -0.14
CA ARG A 52 -12.35 -5.15 1.25
C ARG A 52 -11.55 -6.04 2.21
N LEU A 53 -11.62 -7.36 2.02
CA LEU A 53 -10.93 -8.31 2.88
C LEU A 53 -9.41 -8.12 2.85
N PHE A 54 -8.85 -7.98 1.64
CA PHE A 54 -7.43 -7.75 1.39
C PHE A 54 -6.87 -6.50 2.08
N VAL A 55 -7.67 -5.44 2.17
CA VAL A 55 -7.27 -4.22 2.92
C VAL A 55 -7.36 -4.47 4.42
N THR A 56 -8.48 -5.03 4.90
CA THR A 56 -8.69 -5.25 6.33
C THR A 56 -7.72 -6.24 6.97
N SER A 57 -7.17 -7.18 6.20
CA SER A 57 -6.18 -8.14 6.67
C SER A 57 -4.72 -7.65 6.59
N GLY A 58 -4.49 -6.44 6.10
CA GLY A 58 -3.15 -5.88 5.92
C GLY A 58 -2.42 -6.34 4.65
N GLY A 59 -3.10 -7.04 3.74
CA GLY A 59 -2.53 -7.43 2.45
C GLY A 59 -2.02 -6.23 1.62
N MET A 60 -2.74 -5.11 1.68
CA MET A 60 -2.33 -3.85 1.03
C MET A 60 -0.99 -3.33 1.57
N LYS A 61 -0.84 -3.25 2.90
CA LYS A 61 0.41 -2.85 3.55
C LYS A 61 1.55 -3.73 3.09
N LYS A 62 1.35 -5.05 3.15
CA LYS A 62 2.38 -6.01 2.77
C LYS A 62 2.79 -5.85 1.31
N VAL A 63 1.85 -5.60 0.40
CA VAL A 63 2.15 -5.32 -1.01
C VAL A 63 2.99 -4.05 -1.22
N GLN A 64 2.78 -3.00 -0.43
CA GLN A 64 3.63 -1.81 -0.50
C GLN A 64 5.04 -2.05 0.06
N GLU A 65 5.19 -2.94 1.05
CA GLU A 65 6.48 -3.32 1.64
C GLU A 65 7.31 -4.28 0.75
N ILE A 66 6.74 -4.82 -0.32
CA ILE A 66 7.48 -5.72 -1.22
C ILE A 66 8.46 -4.92 -2.07
N ASP A 67 9.75 -5.26 -1.97
CA ASP A 67 10.77 -4.80 -2.91
C ASP A 67 10.41 -5.24 -4.33
N LYS A 68 10.10 -4.24 -5.15
CA LYS A 68 9.75 -4.41 -6.55
C LYS A 68 10.87 -3.83 -7.41
N GLU A 69 11.51 -4.68 -8.18
CA GLU A 69 12.51 -4.24 -9.14
C GLU A 69 11.82 -3.44 -10.25
N PRO A 70 12.29 -2.23 -10.60
CA PRO A 70 11.67 -1.39 -11.60
C PRO A 70 11.68 -2.09 -12.97
N GLY A 71 10.51 -2.19 -13.61
CA GLY A 71 10.31 -2.90 -14.88
C GLY A 71 10.03 -4.39 -14.74
N SER A 72 9.93 -4.92 -13.52
CA SER A 72 9.58 -6.33 -13.30
C SER A 72 8.07 -6.60 -13.42
N ALA A 73 7.71 -7.82 -13.81
CA ALA A 73 6.31 -8.28 -13.81
C ALA A 73 5.64 -8.15 -12.43
N LEU A 74 6.42 -8.20 -11.35
CA LEU A 74 5.93 -8.00 -9.99
C LEU A 74 5.41 -6.58 -9.80
N GLN A 75 6.15 -5.56 -10.27
CA GLN A 75 5.72 -4.18 -10.22
C GLN A 75 4.41 -3.97 -10.99
N GLU A 76 4.28 -4.55 -12.19
CA GLU A 76 3.05 -4.47 -12.97
C GLU A 76 1.86 -5.06 -12.21
N HIS A 77 2.04 -6.23 -11.58
CA HIS A 77 0.99 -6.83 -10.77
C HIS A 77 0.60 -5.97 -9.58
N ILE A 78 1.58 -5.38 -8.87
CA ILE A 78 1.34 -4.45 -7.76
C ILE A 78 0.57 -3.22 -8.26
N ASN A 79 0.93 -2.68 -9.42
CA ASN A 79 0.25 -1.53 -10.00
C ASN A 79 -1.22 -1.85 -10.32
N THR A 80 -1.49 -3.01 -10.90
CA THR A 80 -2.87 -3.49 -11.13
C THR A 80 -3.65 -3.64 -9.84
N ILE A 81 -3.02 -4.16 -8.77
CA ILE A 81 -3.64 -4.24 -7.45
C ILE A 81 -3.97 -2.84 -6.95
N ASN A 82 -3.02 -1.90 -6.98
CA ASN A 82 -3.21 -0.52 -6.54
C ASN A 82 -4.38 0.15 -7.28
N ASN A 83 -4.48 -0.06 -8.61
CA ASN A 83 -5.57 0.47 -9.44
C ASN A 83 -6.97 -0.09 -9.09
N CYS A 84 -7.04 -1.17 -8.31
CA CYS A 84 -8.32 -1.68 -7.81
C CYS A 84 -8.86 -0.88 -6.60
N PHE A 85 -8.05 0.02 -6.03
CA PHE A 85 -8.35 0.79 -4.83
C PHE A 85 -8.22 2.30 -5.08
N PRO A 86 -8.90 3.13 -4.28
CA PRO A 86 -8.68 4.57 -4.28
C PRO A 86 -7.22 4.91 -3.94
N GLU A 87 -6.69 5.95 -4.58
CA GLU A 87 -5.32 6.43 -4.32
C GLU A 87 -5.09 6.76 -2.85
N GLU A 88 -6.11 7.22 -2.14
CA GLU A 88 -6.04 7.50 -0.70
C GLU A 88 -5.72 6.25 0.14
N ILE A 89 -6.32 5.10 -0.19
CA ILE A 89 -6.02 3.82 0.47
C ILE A 89 -4.58 3.41 0.15
N VAL A 90 -4.18 3.50 -1.11
CA VAL A 90 -2.82 3.12 -1.54
C VAL A 90 -1.77 4.02 -0.86
N ARG A 91 -2.02 5.34 -0.81
CA ARG A 91 -1.17 6.33 -0.13
C ARG A 91 -1.09 6.08 1.36
N TYR A 92 -2.21 5.80 2.02
CA TYR A 92 -2.25 5.49 3.44
C TYR A 92 -1.29 4.36 3.83
N TYR A 93 -1.20 3.33 2.99
CA TYR A 93 -0.28 2.20 3.19
C TYR A 93 1.09 2.36 2.53
N SER A 94 1.32 3.46 1.80
CA SER A 94 2.60 3.71 1.14
C SER A 94 3.68 4.11 2.17
N PRO A 95 4.92 3.61 2.02
CA PRO A 95 6.00 3.99 2.91
C PRO A 95 6.25 5.51 2.86
N GLY A 96 6.48 6.11 4.02
CA GLY A 96 6.74 7.56 4.17
C GLY A 96 5.48 8.45 4.21
N TYR A 97 4.28 7.92 3.94
CA TYR A 97 3.07 8.74 4.00
C TYR A 97 2.75 9.25 5.42
N SER A 98 2.99 8.44 6.44
CA SER A 98 2.87 8.85 7.85
C SER A 98 3.78 10.03 8.20
N GLU A 99 4.97 10.09 7.62
CA GLU A 99 5.92 11.20 7.85
C GLU A 99 5.47 12.48 7.16
N ILE A 100 4.93 12.38 5.94
CA ILE A 100 4.28 13.51 5.26
C ILE A 100 3.10 14.06 6.09
N LEU A 101 2.30 13.18 6.70
CA LEU A 101 1.21 13.59 7.59
C LEU A 101 1.71 14.30 8.85
N LEU A 102 2.81 13.81 9.45
CA LEU A 102 3.44 14.44 10.62
C LEU A 102 4.00 15.82 10.27
N GLN A 103 4.70 15.96 9.14
CA GLN A 103 5.25 17.25 8.68
C GLN A 103 4.15 18.30 8.47
N ARG A 104 2.94 17.89 8.06
CA ARG A 104 1.80 18.81 7.95
C ARG A 104 1.27 19.32 9.29
N LEU A 105 1.47 18.57 10.38
CA LEU A 105 1.10 19.03 11.72
C LEU A 105 2.06 20.10 12.23
N GLU A 106 3.34 19.98 11.88
CA GLU A 106 4.40 20.93 12.27
C GLU A 106 4.20 22.30 11.59
N VAL A 107 3.76 22.31 10.32
CA VAL A 107 3.47 23.56 9.57
C VAL A 107 2.34 24.40 10.20
N ASN A 108 1.43 23.79 10.97
CA ASN A 108 0.31 24.52 11.58
C ASN A 108 0.68 25.34 12.83
N GLN A 109 1.93 25.27 13.32
CA GLN A 109 2.37 26.00 14.52
C GLN A 109 3.15 27.29 14.22
N GLU A 110 3.64 27.49 12.99
CA GLU A 110 4.53 28.62 12.67
C GLU A 110 3.78 29.92 12.31
N GLU A 111 2.50 29.85 11.90
CA GLU A 111 1.75 31.07 11.50
C GLU A 111 1.30 31.96 12.66
N GLU A 112 1.29 31.49 13.92
CA GLU A 112 0.86 32.34 15.05
C GLU A 112 1.98 33.27 15.58
N SER A 113 3.22 33.14 15.06
CA SER A 113 4.41 33.80 15.65
C SER A 113 4.85 35.10 14.95
N LEU A 114 4.25 35.48 13.81
CA LEU A 114 4.73 36.60 12.98
C LEU A 114 3.82 37.83 12.96
N HIS A 115 2.74 37.87 13.75
CA HIS A 115 1.97 39.10 13.92
C HIS A 115 2.67 40.05 14.92
N ILE A 116 3.77 40.64 14.47
CA ILE A 116 4.33 41.82 15.12
C ILE A 116 3.33 42.96 14.87
N PRO A 117 2.64 43.51 15.88
CA PRO A 117 1.80 44.67 15.66
C PRO A 117 2.66 45.82 15.12
N PRO A 118 2.18 46.60 14.14
CA PRO A 118 2.96 47.70 13.61
C PRO A 118 3.34 48.67 14.73
N SER A 119 4.64 48.96 14.85
CA SER A 119 5.16 49.94 15.81
C SER A 119 4.43 51.28 15.64
N PRO A 120 3.98 51.93 16.72
CA PRO A 120 3.35 53.24 16.61
C PRO A 120 4.36 54.23 16.02
N GLN A 121 4.01 54.83 14.89
CA GLN A 121 4.82 55.89 14.29
C GLN A 121 4.80 57.11 15.22
N PRO A 122 5.93 57.84 15.36
CA PRO A 122 5.93 59.08 16.12
C PRO A 122 5.12 60.11 15.34
N GLU A 123 3.91 60.42 15.83
CA GLU A 123 3.17 61.59 15.37
C GLU A 123 3.99 62.83 15.77
N GLY A 124 4.62 63.45 14.77
CA GLY A 124 5.28 64.72 14.94
C GLY A 124 4.24 65.83 14.99
N GLN A 125 4.24 66.60 16.08
CA GLN A 125 4.25 68.07 16.09
C GLN A 125 4.49 68.61 17.50
#